data_AF-A0AA41TZU5-F1
#
_entry.id   AF-A0AA41TZU5-F1
#
_cell.length_a   1.000
_cell.length_b   1.000
_cell.length_c   1.000
_cell.angle_alpha   90.00
_cell.angle_beta   90.00
_cell.angle_gamma   90.00
#
_symmetry.space_group_name_H-M   'P 1'
#
loop_
_entity.id
_entity.type
_entity.pdbx_description
1 polymer ?
#
loop_
_entity_poly.entity_id
_entity_poly.type
_entity_poly.pdbx_seq_one_letter_code
_entity_poly.pdbx_strand_id
1 'polypeptide(L)'
;MRPTGVIFAALDCDADVIEDWNRWYDLEHTPPNLLLDGVLHSRRYVAPPGLHAARRAAEGSPFAGGRSTFLTIYTLIGDPLAAFQGMTGLRDRLEAAGRMAFPADKKAVRDGDVFVSAVAAGDPAIRLPAEEVPFVGHTGVLVAQRRGGDAEAAGRAERLVAVDGVHAVWSLTSAIREGLSLDVVFVEGDEAAVAARVREAEPYGPDVEVLVDAPYRLIDALQQPWADEIRASDLPAKVGG
;
A
#
# COMPACT_ATOMS: atom_id res chain seq x y z
N MET A 1 14.29 15.01 8.00
CA MET A 1 13.87 13.88 8.87
C MET A 1 13.96 12.62 8.03
N ARG A 2 14.45 11.49 8.57
CA ARG A 2 14.63 10.24 7.81
C ARG A 2 13.39 9.34 7.97
N PRO A 3 12.78 8.84 6.88
CA PRO A 3 11.71 7.85 6.97
C PRO A 3 12.21 6.56 7.62
N THR A 4 11.42 6.00 8.54
CA THR A 4 11.82 4.80 9.31
C THR A 4 10.92 3.60 9.06
N GLY A 5 9.77 3.78 8.41
CA GLY A 5 8.83 2.69 8.19
C GLY A 5 7.50 3.16 7.63
N VAL A 6 6.54 2.24 7.57
CA VAL A 6 5.15 2.54 7.20
C VAL A 6 4.15 1.84 8.12
N ILE A 7 2.98 2.46 8.31
CA ILE A 7 1.76 1.71 8.61
C ILE A 7 1.10 1.39 7.29
N PHE A 8 0.81 0.11 7.08
CA PHE A 8 0.18 -0.40 5.86
C PHE A 8 -1.19 -0.98 6.20
N ALA A 9 -2.20 -0.66 5.40
CA ALA A 9 -3.53 -1.24 5.51
C ALA A 9 -4.09 -1.57 4.12
N ALA A 10 -4.51 -2.82 3.95
CA ALA A 10 -5.28 -3.28 2.81
C ALA A 10 -6.76 -3.37 3.19
N LEU A 11 -7.61 -2.74 2.39
CA LEU A 11 -8.95 -2.34 2.78
C LEU A 11 -9.96 -2.64 1.66
N ASP A 12 -11.21 -2.86 2.05
CA ASP A 12 -12.37 -2.88 1.16
C ASP A 12 -13.50 -2.02 1.74
N CYS A 13 -14.38 -1.55 0.86
CA CYS A 13 -15.70 -1.04 1.20
C CYS A 13 -16.75 -1.72 0.31
N ASP A 14 -18.02 -1.65 0.70
CA ASP A 14 -19.10 -2.01 -0.21
C ASP A 14 -19.03 -1.13 -1.47
N ALA A 15 -19.38 -1.70 -2.61
CA ALA A 15 -19.30 -1.01 -3.89
C ALA A 15 -20.30 0.18 -3.98
N ASP A 16 -21.41 0.13 -3.24
CA ASP A 16 -22.46 1.17 -3.23
C ASP A 16 -22.08 2.45 -2.46
N VAL A 17 -20.94 2.46 -1.77
CA VAL A 17 -20.49 3.58 -0.91
C VAL A 17 -19.04 3.98 -1.17
N ILE A 18 -18.49 3.66 -2.35
CA ILE A 18 -17.09 3.94 -2.69
C ILE A 18 -16.75 5.42 -2.51
N GLU A 19 -17.60 6.31 -3.03
CA GLU A 19 -17.39 7.76 -2.96
C GLU A 19 -17.48 8.25 -1.51
N ASP A 20 -18.49 7.83 -0.76
CA ASP A 20 -18.67 8.18 0.65
C ASP A 20 -17.49 7.70 1.51
N TRP A 21 -17.00 6.48 1.25
CA TRP A 21 -15.84 5.90 1.92
C TRP A 21 -14.58 6.71 1.68
N ASN A 22 -14.31 7.04 0.41
CA ASN A 22 -13.10 7.79 0.05
C ASN A 22 -13.18 9.24 0.56
N ARG A 23 -14.36 9.86 0.48
CA ARG A 23 -14.60 11.20 1.03
C ARG A 23 -14.41 11.23 2.55
N TRP A 24 -14.95 10.25 3.28
CA TRP A 24 -14.71 10.12 4.71
C TRP A 24 -13.23 9.95 5.02
N TYR A 25 -12.52 9.14 4.24
CA TYR A 25 -11.09 8.92 4.44
C TYR A 25 -10.28 10.23 4.29
N ASP A 26 -10.58 10.99 3.23
CA ASP A 26 -9.88 12.21 2.88
C ASP A 26 -10.19 13.36 3.86
N LEU A 27 -11.44 13.48 4.31
CA LEU A 27 -11.91 14.62 5.10
C LEU A 27 -11.92 14.39 6.62
N GLU A 28 -12.03 13.13 7.08
CA GLU A 28 -12.21 12.82 8.49
C GLU A 28 -11.16 11.86 9.05
N HIS A 29 -10.79 10.80 8.31
CA HIS A 29 -9.92 9.76 8.84
C HIS A 29 -8.44 10.08 8.76
N THR A 30 -7.94 10.50 7.60
CA THR A 30 -6.52 10.83 7.39
C THR A 30 -6.05 12.08 8.12
N PRO A 31 -6.80 13.21 8.16
CA PRO A 31 -6.31 14.44 8.78
C PRO A 31 -5.82 14.29 10.23
N PRO A 32 -6.55 13.65 11.18
CA PRO A 32 -6.06 13.51 12.54
C PRO A 32 -4.85 12.56 12.66
N ASN A 33 -4.73 11.57 11.77
CA ASN A 33 -3.57 10.68 11.72
C ASN A 33 -2.29 11.42 11.30
N LEU A 34 -2.38 12.38 10.36
CA LEU A 34 -1.25 13.20 9.93
C LEU A 34 -0.75 14.18 11.00
N LEU A 35 -1.55 14.41 12.05
CA LEU A 35 -1.14 15.26 13.18
C LEU A 35 -0.44 14.48 14.30
N LEU A 36 -0.31 13.16 14.18
CA LEU A 36 0.38 12.34 15.17
C LEU A 36 1.90 12.47 15.06
N ASP A 37 2.55 12.54 16.21
CA ASP A 37 3.99 12.39 16.30
C ASP A 37 4.42 11.05 15.68
N GLY A 38 5.43 11.10 14.81
CA GLY A 38 5.93 9.93 14.10
C GLY A 38 5.24 9.66 12.75
N VAL A 39 4.15 10.35 12.40
CA VAL A 39 3.53 10.27 11.07
C VAL A 39 3.99 11.46 10.23
N LEU A 40 4.59 11.17 9.07
CA LEU A 40 5.14 12.19 8.18
C LEU A 40 4.29 12.43 6.93
N HIS A 41 3.68 11.39 6.39
CA HIS A 41 2.90 11.48 5.16
C HIS A 41 1.84 10.38 5.06
N SER A 42 0.86 10.55 4.19
CA SER A 42 -0.15 9.52 3.87
C SER A 42 -0.41 9.47 2.37
N ARG A 43 -0.51 8.26 1.81
CA ARG A 43 -0.99 8.02 0.45
C ARG A 43 -2.01 6.89 0.44
N ARG A 44 -2.97 7.00 -0.47
CA ARG A 44 -4.01 6.01 -0.69
C ARG A 44 -3.99 5.54 -2.14
N TYR A 45 -4.32 4.27 -2.33
CA TYR A 45 -4.27 3.64 -3.65
C TYR A 45 -5.50 2.76 -3.88
N VAL A 46 -5.80 2.52 -5.16
CA VAL A 46 -6.92 1.69 -5.62
C VAL A 46 -6.46 0.69 -6.67
N ALA A 47 -7.00 -0.51 -6.64
CA ALA A 47 -6.91 -1.48 -7.72
C ALA A 47 -8.29 -1.61 -8.38
N PRO A 48 -8.57 -0.90 -9.50
CA PRO A 48 -9.75 -1.18 -10.31
C PRO A 48 -9.66 -2.59 -10.95
N PRO A 49 -10.74 -3.10 -11.57
CA PRO A 49 -10.80 -4.44 -12.13
C PRO A 49 -9.60 -4.81 -13.02
N GLY A 50 -9.13 -3.90 -13.87
CA GLY A 50 -7.93 -4.14 -14.69
C GLY A 50 -6.65 -4.41 -13.87
N LEU A 51 -6.48 -3.75 -12.73
CA LEU A 51 -5.32 -3.98 -11.85
C LEU A 51 -5.48 -5.23 -10.97
N HIS A 52 -6.71 -5.60 -10.61
CA HIS A 52 -6.99 -6.92 -10.01
C HIS A 52 -6.67 -8.05 -10.99
N ALA A 53 -7.00 -7.91 -12.27
CA ALA A 53 -6.65 -8.91 -13.29
C ALA A 53 -5.13 -9.08 -13.44
N ALA A 54 -4.35 -8.01 -13.21
CA ALA A 54 -2.89 -8.04 -13.23
C ALA A 54 -2.25 -8.49 -11.91
N ARG A 55 -3.03 -8.75 -10.86
CA ARG A 55 -2.55 -9.16 -9.53
C ARG A 55 -2.11 -10.63 -9.51
N ARG A 56 -1.05 -10.92 -8.76
CA ARG A 56 -0.71 -12.27 -8.31
C ARG A 56 -0.88 -12.32 -6.80
N ALA A 57 -1.75 -13.19 -6.31
CA ALA A 57 -1.96 -13.38 -4.87
C ALA A 57 -1.98 -14.88 -4.55
N ALA A 58 -1.37 -15.25 -3.43
CA ALA A 58 -1.44 -16.62 -2.94
C ALA A 58 -2.89 -16.98 -2.58
N GLU A 59 -3.24 -18.26 -2.74
CA GLU A 59 -4.56 -18.75 -2.29
C GLU A 59 -4.73 -18.50 -0.78
N GLY A 60 -5.92 -18.04 -0.38
CA GLY A 60 -6.20 -17.70 1.02
C GLY A 60 -5.56 -16.40 1.53
N SER A 61 -4.74 -15.73 0.73
CA SER A 61 -4.21 -14.39 1.03
C SER A 61 -5.36 -13.39 1.22
N PRO A 62 -5.24 -12.39 2.11
CA PRO A 62 -6.20 -11.28 2.22
C PRO A 62 -6.45 -10.54 0.89
N PHE A 63 -5.52 -10.65 -0.06
CA PHE A 63 -5.56 -10.04 -1.39
C PHE A 63 -6.17 -10.93 -2.48
N ALA A 64 -6.53 -12.18 -2.16
CA ALA A 64 -7.17 -13.11 -3.09
C ALA A 64 -8.67 -12.82 -3.24
N GLY A 65 -9.29 -13.39 -4.28
CA GLY A 65 -10.74 -13.31 -4.50
C GLY A 65 -11.28 -11.90 -4.75
N GLY A 66 -10.50 -11.01 -5.38
CA GLY A 66 -10.91 -9.64 -5.68
C GLY A 66 -10.99 -8.70 -4.47
N ARG A 67 -10.47 -9.10 -3.30
CA ARG A 67 -10.44 -8.29 -2.07
C ARG A 67 -9.25 -7.35 -2.01
N SER A 68 -9.15 -6.50 -0.99
CA SER A 68 -8.06 -5.52 -0.85
C SER A 68 -7.98 -4.58 -2.04
N THR A 69 -9.12 -3.99 -2.38
CA THR A 69 -9.28 -3.02 -3.48
C THR A 69 -8.57 -1.71 -3.18
N PHE A 70 -8.47 -1.34 -1.90
CA PHE A 70 -7.83 -0.10 -1.45
C PHE A 70 -6.60 -0.38 -0.61
N LEU A 71 -5.62 0.51 -0.71
CA LEU A 71 -4.50 0.58 0.22
C LEU A 71 -4.44 1.96 0.87
N THR A 72 -3.99 1.97 2.11
CA THR A 72 -3.50 3.18 2.78
C THR A 72 -2.11 2.91 3.32
N ILE A 73 -1.19 3.82 3.03
CA ILE A 73 0.19 3.79 3.54
C ILE A 73 0.46 5.11 4.25
N TYR A 74 0.80 5.03 5.53
CA TYR A 74 1.34 6.16 6.30
C TYR A 74 2.85 6.03 6.39
N THR A 75 3.59 7.01 5.88
CA THR A 75 5.05 7.08 6.01
C THR A 75 5.41 7.58 7.40
N LEU A 76 6.32 6.89 8.08
CA LEU A 76 6.67 7.14 9.46
C LEU A 76 8.09 7.70 9.62
N ILE A 77 8.31 8.35 10.75
CA ILE A 77 9.61 8.77 11.27
C ILE A 77 9.73 8.37 12.74
N GLY A 78 10.96 8.30 13.26
CA GLY A 78 11.20 7.87 14.63
C GLY A 78 10.93 6.38 14.79
N ASP A 79 10.31 5.96 15.90
CA ASP A 79 9.96 4.57 16.16
C ASP A 79 8.62 4.20 15.47
N PRO A 80 8.63 3.32 14.44
CA PRO A 80 7.42 2.89 13.75
C PRO A 80 6.37 2.27 14.68
N LEU A 81 6.80 1.48 15.67
CA LEU A 81 5.87 0.78 16.56
C LEU A 81 5.18 1.76 17.51
N ALA A 82 5.92 2.76 18.01
CA ALA A 82 5.33 3.83 18.83
C ALA A 82 4.31 4.65 18.03
N ALA A 83 4.60 4.99 16.77
CA ALA A 83 3.66 5.70 15.90
C ALA A 83 2.38 4.87 15.64
N PHE A 84 2.54 3.57 15.39
CA PHE A 84 1.41 2.64 15.20
C PHE A 84 0.52 2.52 16.45
N GLN A 85 1.13 2.42 17.64
CA GLN A 85 0.40 2.44 18.91
C GLN A 85 -0.33 3.78 19.13
N GLY A 86 0.31 4.90 18.79
CA GLY A 86 -0.29 6.24 18.84
C GLY A 86 -1.54 6.35 17.96
N MET A 87 -1.49 5.79 16.74
CA MET A 87 -2.65 5.74 15.83
C MET A 87 -3.79 4.88 16.38
N THR A 88 -3.47 3.75 17.00
CA THR A 88 -4.46 2.89 17.66
C THR A 88 -5.16 3.66 18.80
N GLY A 89 -4.40 4.31 19.68
CA GLY A 89 -4.99 5.11 20.77
C GLY A 89 -5.71 6.38 20.30
N LEU A 90 -5.34 6.95 19.16
CA LEU A 90 -6.10 8.04 18.53
C LEU A 90 -7.46 7.55 18.03
N ARG A 91 -7.50 6.38 17.38
CA ARG A 91 -8.75 5.79 16.89
C ARG A 91 -9.78 5.67 18.01
N ASP A 92 -9.41 5.11 19.16
CA ASP A 92 -10.32 4.96 20.31
C ASP A 92 -10.91 6.31 20.78
N ARG A 93 -10.07 7.36 20.80
CA ARG A 93 -10.51 8.72 21.14
C ARG A 93 -11.44 9.31 20.10
N LEU A 94 -11.19 9.07 18.81
CA LEU A 94 -12.06 9.54 17.73
C LEU A 94 -13.41 8.80 17.75
N GLU A 95 -13.42 7.49 18.01
CA GLU A 95 -14.65 6.71 18.19
C GLU A 95 -15.47 7.26 19.37
N ALA A 96 -14.84 7.47 20.54
CA ALA A 96 -15.50 8.06 21.71
C ALA A 96 -16.05 9.49 21.46
N ALA A 97 -15.42 10.24 20.55
CA ALA A 97 -15.86 11.58 20.15
C ALA A 97 -16.86 11.60 18.99
N GLY A 98 -17.30 10.44 18.49
CA GLY A 98 -18.21 10.35 17.34
C GLY A 98 -17.59 10.79 16.00
N ARG A 99 -16.25 10.81 15.90
CA ARG A 99 -15.47 11.23 14.72
C ARG A 99 -14.97 10.06 13.85
N MET A 100 -15.66 8.93 13.93
CA MET A 100 -15.43 7.72 13.11
C MET A 100 -16.76 7.25 12.51
N ALA A 101 -17.52 8.19 11.94
CA ALA A 101 -18.94 8.00 11.62
C ALA A 101 -19.22 7.10 10.40
N PHE A 102 -18.20 6.67 9.66
CA PHE A 102 -18.41 5.77 8.52
C PHE A 102 -18.94 4.39 8.99
N PRO A 103 -20.01 3.85 8.39
CA PRO A 103 -20.62 2.60 8.83
C PRO A 103 -19.62 1.43 8.86
N ALA A 104 -19.51 0.76 10.01
CA ALA A 104 -18.50 -0.29 10.21
C ALA A 104 -18.79 -1.55 9.39
N ASP A 105 -20.06 -1.85 9.11
CA ASP A 105 -20.53 -2.97 8.29
C ASP A 105 -20.28 -2.77 6.78
N LYS A 106 -19.94 -1.53 6.38
CA LYS A 106 -19.68 -1.15 4.99
C LYS A 106 -18.20 -1.17 4.60
N LYS A 107 -17.31 -1.54 5.53
CA LYS A 107 -15.86 -1.56 5.31
C LYS A 107 -15.22 -2.77 5.97
N ALA A 108 -14.05 -3.16 5.46
CA ALA A 108 -13.23 -4.19 6.07
C ALA A 108 -11.76 -3.83 5.97
N VAL A 109 -11.03 -4.06 7.06
CA VAL A 109 -9.56 -4.17 7.03
C VAL A 109 -9.25 -5.63 6.74
N ARG A 110 -8.60 -5.90 5.62
CA ARG A 110 -8.23 -7.26 5.17
C ARG A 110 -6.86 -7.67 5.67
N ASP A 111 -5.93 -6.73 5.60
CA ASP A 111 -4.58 -6.88 6.14
C ASP A 111 -4.11 -5.55 6.73
N GLY A 112 -3.29 -5.61 7.77
CA GLY A 112 -2.76 -4.42 8.42
C GLY A 112 -1.47 -4.75 9.16
N ASP A 113 -0.50 -3.85 9.08
CA ASP A 113 0.81 -4.02 9.71
C ASP A 113 1.53 -2.69 9.93
N VAL A 114 2.61 -2.76 10.69
CA VAL A 114 3.64 -1.74 10.79
C VAL A 114 4.97 -2.32 10.33
N PHE A 115 5.54 -1.74 9.29
CA PHE A 115 6.80 -2.16 8.70
C PHE A 115 7.92 -1.16 9.01
N VAL A 116 9.14 -1.68 9.17
CA VAL A 116 10.37 -0.92 9.38
C VAL A 116 11.19 -0.91 8.09
N SER A 117 11.75 0.24 7.74
CA SER A 117 12.59 0.40 6.55
C SER A 117 13.81 -0.51 6.61
N ALA A 118 14.02 -1.32 5.58
CA ALA A 118 15.22 -2.15 5.41
C ALA A 118 16.13 -1.62 4.31
N VAL A 119 15.59 -1.40 3.11
CA VAL A 119 16.33 -0.93 1.93
C VAL A 119 15.49 0.12 1.20
N ALA A 120 16.11 1.21 0.78
CA ALA A 120 15.51 2.16 -0.15
C ALA A 120 16.48 2.45 -1.29
N ALA A 121 16.02 2.25 -2.53
CA ALA A 121 16.78 2.52 -3.75
C ALA A 121 15.97 3.47 -4.65
N GLY A 122 16.62 4.52 -5.14
CA GLY A 122 16.04 5.43 -6.13
C GLY A 122 16.69 5.25 -7.50
N ASP A 123 15.99 5.64 -8.56
CA ASP A 123 16.55 5.65 -9.90
C ASP A 123 17.79 6.56 -9.95
N PRO A 124 18.98 6.02 -10.32
CA PRO A 124 20.22 6.80 -10.37
C PRO A 124 20.16 7.95 -11.39
N ALA A 125 19.32 7.88 -12.42
CA ALA A 125 19.18 8.93 -13.42
C ALA A 125 18.61 10.23 -12.83
N ILE A 126 17.70 10.12 -11.86
CA ILE A 126 17.12 11.26 -11.13
C ILE A 126 17.86 11.58 -9.82
N ARG A 127 18.91 10.82 -9.49
CA ARG A 127 19.78 11.02 -8.31
C ARG A 127 19.00 11.08 -7.00
N LEU A 128 17.95 10.28 -6.88
CA LEU A 128 17.05 10.25 -5.73
C LEU A 128 17.74 9.55 -4.53
N PRO A 129 18.03 10.26 -3.43
CA PRO A 129 18.62 9.65 -2.25
C PRO A 129 17.60 8.78 -1.50
N ALA A 130 18.12 7.81 -0.74
CA ALA A 130 17.31 6.80 -0.05
C ALA A 130 16.25 7.40 0.90
N GLU A 131 16.58 8.50 1.59
CA GLU A 131 15.66 9.21 2.48
C GLU A 131 14.50 9.92 1.77
N GLU A 132 14.61 10.14 0.46
CA GLU A 132 13.59 10.82 -0.36
C GLU A 132 12.70 9.84 -1.12
N VAL A 133 13.10 8.56 -1.21
CA VAL A 133 12.37 7.48 -1.89
C VAL A 133 10.87 7.46 -1.54
N PRO A 134 10.45 7.52 -0.26
CA PRO A 134 9.03 7.48 0.08
C PRO A 134 8.22 8.67 -0.43
N PHE A 135 8.86 9.73 -0.94
CA PHE A 135 8.20 10.96 -1.38
C PHE A 135 8.23 11.17 -2.89
N VAL A 136 8.98 10.34 -3.64
CA VAL A 136 9.08 10.46 -5.10
C VAL A 136 7.70 10.52 -5.77
N GLY A 137 7.58 11.35 -6.80
CA GLY A 137 6.37 11.42 -7.62
C GLY A 137 6.13 10.10 -8.36
N HIS A 138 4.88 9.68 -8.43
CA HIS A 138 4.47 8.43 -9.09
C HIS A 138 2.96 8.47 -9.38
N THR A 139 2.51 7.65 -10.32
CA THR A 139 1.08 7.47 -10.63
C THR A 139 0.49 6.22 -9.99
N GLY A 140 1.35 5.28 -9.57
CA GLY A 140 0.95 4.08 -8.89
C GLY A 140 2.08 3.43 -8.09
N VAL A 141 1.76 2.31 -7.48
CA VAL A 141 2.73 1.45 -6.80
C VAL A 141 2.51 0.00 -7.19
N LEU A 142 3.58 -0.79 -7.18
CA LEU A 142 3.48 -2.24 -7.00
C LEU A 142 3.76 -2.53 -5.54
N VAL A 143 2.86 -3.27 -4.89
CA VAL A 143 3.12 -3.80 -3.55
C VAL A 143 3.35 -5.29 -3.64
N ALA A 144 4.43 -5.76 -3.01
CA ALA A 144 4.68 -7.17 -2.87
C ALA A 144 4.89 -7.53 -1.40
N GLN A 145 4.01 -8.37 -0.85
CA GLN A 145 4.26 -9.00 0.45
C GLN A 145 4.83 -10.39 0.23
N ARG A 146 5.92 -10.69 0.94
CA ARG A 146 6.64 -11.94 0.77
C ARG A 146 7.21 -12.47 2.09
N ARG A 147 7.51 -13.77 2.11
CA ARG A 147 8.35 -14.41 3.13
C ARG A 147 9.61 -14.95 2.47
N GLY A 148 10.77 -14.67 3.06
CA GLY A 148 12.08 -14.99 2.48
C GLY A 148 12.55 -13.98 1.43
N GLY A 149 13.81 -14.12 0.99
CA GLY A 149 14.45 -13.23 0.00
C GLY A 149 14.99 -11.90 0.56
N ASP A 150 15.06 -11.75 1.89
CA ASP A 150 15.46 -10.50 2.54
C ASP A 150 16.95 -10.19 2.39
N ALA A 151 17.79 -11.23 2.31
CA ALA A 151 19.23 -11.06 2.08
C ALA A 151 19.51 -10.47 0.69
N GLU A 152 18.66 -10.77 -0.30
CA GLU A 152 18.76 -10.32 -1.68
C GLU A 152 18.02 -9.00 -1.93
N ALA A 153 17.24 -8.49 -0.96
CA ALA A 153 16.36 -7.33 -1.13
C ALA A 153 17.12 -6.08 -1.61
N ALA A 154 18.33 -5.84 -1.11
CA ALA A 154 19.17 -4.73 -1.53
C ALA A 154 19.52 -4.78 -3.02
N GLY A 155 20.11 -5.89 -3.46
CA GLY A 155 20.48 -6.07 -4.86
C GLY A 155 19.27 -6.12 -5.79
N ARG A 156 18.13 -6.67 -5.32
CA ARG A 156 16.89 -6.66 -6.08
C ARG A 156 16.36 -5.23 -6.28
N ALA A 157 16.34 -4.42 -5.23
CA ALA A 157 15.91 -3.02 -5.31
C ALA A 157 16.77 -2.22 -6.30
N GLU A 158 18.09 -2.41 -6.28
CA GLU A 158 19.03 -1.77 -7.23
C GLU A 158 18.77 -2.15 -8.69
N ARG A 159 18.41 -3.42 -8.97
CA ARG A 159 18.09 -3.85 -10.33
C ARG A 159 16.70 -3.41 -10.78
N LEU A 160 15.73 -3.40 -9.86
CA LEU A 160 14.37 -2.96 -10.14
C LEU A 160 14.28 -1.49 -10.54
N VAL A 161 15.08 -0.59 -9.95
CA VAL A 161 15.07 0.83 -10.34
C VAL A 161 15.61 1.06 -11.77
N ALA A 162 16.20 0.06 -12.41
CA ALA A 162 16.59 0.12 -13.82
C ALA A 162 15.46 -0.31 -14.78
N VAL A 163 14.32 -0.78 -14.26
CA VAL A 163 13.16 -1.19 -15.08
C VAL A 163 12.38 0.05 -15.51
N ASP A 164 12.06 0.13 -16.81
CA ASP A 164 11.29 1.24 -17.38
C ASP A 164 9.94 1.45 -16.67
N GLY A 165 9.74 2.67 -16.17
CA GLY A 165 8.58 3.08 -15.38
C GLY A 165 8.72 2.89 -13.86
N VAL A 166 9.87 2.42 -13.35
CA VAL A 166 10.15 2.35 -11.90
C VAL A 166 11.03 3.51 -11.47
N HIS A 167 10.53 4.34 -10.54
CA HIS A 167 11.28 5.48 -10.01
C HIS A 167 12.05 5.17 -8.74
N ALA A 168 11.50 4.28 -7.90
CA ALA A 168 12.12 3.89 -6.65
C ALA A 168 11.56 2.58 -6.11
N VAL A 169 12.32 1.95 -5.22
CA VAL A 169 11.92 0.76 -4.46
C VAL A 169 12.18 1.00 -2.98
N TRP A 170 11.17 0.70 -2.15
CA TRP A 170 11.31 0.70 -0.70
C TRP A 170 10.94 -0.68 -0.16
N SER A 171 11.94 -1.43 0.30
CA SER A 171 11.76 -2.72 0.96
C SER A 171 11.75 -2.53 2.47
N LEU A 172 10.77 -3.13 3.11
CA LEU A 172 10.51 -3.03 4.54
C LEU A 172 10.27 -4.42 5.14
N THR A 173 10.58 -4.57 6.42
CA THR A 173 10.34 -5.79 7.20
C THR A 173 9.31 -5.50 8.27
N SER A 174 8.37 -6.41 8.50
CA SER A 174 7.31 -6.16 9.48
C SER A 174 7.88 -6.16 10.91
N ALA A 175 7.37 -5.28 11.76
CA ALA A 175 7.81 -5.17 13.15
C ALA A 175 7.10 -6.17 14.07
N ILE A 176 5.99 -6.77 13.63
CA ILE A 176 5.10 -7.58 14.48
C ILE A 176 4.83 -9.00 13.94
N ARG A 177 5.13 -9.26 12.67
CA ARG A 177 5.05 -10.58 12.01
C ARG A 177 6.43 -10.99 11.51
N GLU A 178 7.04 -11.96 12.17
CA GLU A 178 8.37 -12.46 11.83
C GLU A 178 8.43 -12.98 10.38
N GLY A 179 9.53 -12.67 9.70
CA GLY A 179 9.80 -13.12 8.33
C GLY A 179 8.85 -12.58 7.26
N LEU A 180 8.04 -11.57 7.57
CA LEU A 180 7.19 -10.90 6.60
C LEU A 180 7.86 -9.61 6.11
N SER A 181 7.93 -9.45 4.80
CA SER A 181 8.49 -8.26 4.15
C SER A 181 7.50 -7.66 3.16
N LEU A 182 7.62 -6.35 2.95
CA LEU A 182 6.85 -5.55 2.01
C LEU A 182 7.82 -4.81 1.09
N ASP A 183 7.70 -4.99 -0.22
CA ASP A 183 8.29 -4.10 -1.21
C ASP A 183 7.22 -3.12 -1.71
N VAL A 184 7.51 -1.82 -1.66
CA VAL A 184 6.72 -0.76 -2.32
C VAL A 184 7.55 -0.23 -3.48
N VAL A 185 7.14 -0.54 -4.70
CA VAL A 185 7.78 -0.09 -5.94
C VAL A 185 6.99 1.10 -6.48
N PHE A 186 7.59 2.27 -6.55
CA PHE A 186 6.96 3.49 -7.03
C PHE A 186 7.05 3.57 -8.55
N VAL A 187 5.91 3.65 -9.23
CA VAL A 187 5.82 3.50 -10.68
C VAL A 187 5.11 4.66 -11.38
N GLU A 188 5.48 4.88 -12.64
CA GLU A 188 4.81 5.79 -13.56
C GLU A 188 4.37 5.04 -14.83
N GLY A 189 3.21 5.44 -15.36
CA GLY A 189 2.64 4.89 -16.58
C GLY A 189 1.52 3.90 -16.30
N ASP A 190 1.35 2.92 -17.20
CA ASP A 190 0.37 1.84 -17.05
C ASP A 190 0.83 0.84 -15.98
N GLU A 191 0.13 0.79 -14.85
CA GLU A 191 0.57 0.05 -13.67
C GLU A 191 0.60 -1.47 -13.91
N ALA A 192 -0.30 -1.99 -14.75
CA ALA A 192 -0.36 -3.41 -15.09
C ALA A 192 0.81 -3.80 -16.02
N ALA A 193 1.12 -2.95 -17.00
CA ALA A 193 2.26 -3.14 -17.90
C ALA A 193 3.59 -3.06 -17.14
N VAL A 194 3.75 -2.09 -16.25
CA VAL A 194 4.95 -2.00 -15.40
C VAL A 194 5.07 -3.21 -14.49
N ALA A 195 3.97 -3.69 -13.89
CA ALA A 195 3.98 -4.93 -13.09
C ALA A 195 4.48 -6.13 -13.90
N ALA A 196 4.03 -6.29 -15.15
CA ALA A 196 4.50 -7.35 -16.02
C ALA A 196 6.01 -7.26 -16.28
N ARG A 197 6.53 -6.06 -16.61
CA ARG A 197 7.97 -5.83 -16.83
C ARG A 197 8.81 -6.11 -15.59
N VAL A 198 8.36 -5.65 -14.42
CA VAL A 198 9.05 -5.88 -13.14
C VAL A 198 9.19 -7.39 -12.85
N ARG A 199 8.14 -8.17 -13.09
CA ARG A 199 8.14 -9.62 -12.88
C ARG A 199 9.00 -10.38 -13.87
N GLU A 200 9.10 -9.89 -15.09
CA GLU A 200 9.97 -10.45 -16.13
C GLU A 200 11.44 -10.17 -15.84
N ALA A 201 11.77 -8.92 -15.45
CA ALA A 201 13.13 -8.48 -15.18
C ALA A 201 13.70 -9.10 -13.90
N GLU A 202 12.92 -9.13 -12.82
CA GLU A 202 13.35 -9.57 -11.49
C GLU A 202 12.36 -10.55 -10.88
N PRO A 203 12.27 -11.79 -11.42
CA PRO A 203 11.44 -12.84 -10.85
C PRO A 203 11.91 -13.18 -9.44
N TYR A 204 10.96 -13.57 -8.59
CA TYR A 204 11.27 -14.03 -7.24
C TYR A 204 12.02 -15.37 -7.28
N GLY A 205 12.95 -15.56 -6.34
CA GLY A 205 13.68 -16.82 -6.19
C GLY A 205 12.76 -17.97 -5.76
N PRO A 206 13.17 -19.23 -5.95
CA PRO A 206 12.35 -20.40 -5.66
C PRO A 206 11.99 -20.56 -4.17
N ASP A 207 12.81 -20.00 -3.28
CA ASP A 207 12.61 -20.05 -1.82
C ASP A 207 11.81 -18.85 -1.28
N VAL A 208 11.32 -17.97 -2.15
CA VAL A 208 10.52 -16.80 -1.76
C VAL A 208 9.03 -17.12 -1.91
N GLU A 209 8.31 -17.11 -0.80
CA GLU A 209 6.86 -17.19 -0.81
C GLU A 209 6.28 -15.79 -1.08
N VAL A 210 5.59 -15.62 -2.21
CA VAL A 210 4.92 -14.37 -2.56
C VAL A 210 3.45 -14.44 -2.13
N LEU A 211 3.08 -13.67 -1.11
CA LEU A 211 1.71 -13.61 -0.59
C LEU A 211 0.81 -12.71 -1.46
N VAL A 212 1.39 -11.63 -1.97
CA VAL A 212 0.81 -10.76 -3.00
C VAL A 212 1.92 -10.08 -3.78
N ASP A 213 1.69 -9.85 -5.06
CA ASP A 213 2.38 -8.93 -5.97
C ASP A 213 1.28 -8.25 -6.79
N ALA A 214 1.00 -6.98 -6.50
CA ALA A 214 -0.19 -6.29 -6.96
C ALA A 214 0.10 -4.85 -7.40
N PRO A 215 -0.31 -4.44 -8.61
CA PRO A 215 -0.34 -3.03 -8.99
C PRO A 215 -1.53 -2.31 -8.35
N TYR A 216 -1.30 -1.06 -7.96
CA TYR A 216 -2.31 -0.13 -7.48
C TYR A 216 -2.06 1.26 -8.05
N ARG A 217 -3.14 1.99 -8.32
CA ARG A 217 -3.13 3.38 -8.78
C ARG A 217 -3.23 4.34 -7.61
N LEU A 218 -2.49 5.44 -7.65
CA LEU A 218 -2.60 6.53 -6.68
C LEU A 218 -3.99 7.17 -6.74
N ILE A 219 -4.62 7.37 -5.58
CA ILE A 219 -5.89 8.09 -5.49
C ILE A 219 -5.62 9.58 -5.34
N ASP A 220 -6.15 10.37 -6.27
CA ASP A 220 -6.29 11.80 -6.10
C ASP A 220 -7.44 12.10 -5.14
N ALA A 221 -7.18 12.97 -4.14
CA ALA A 221 -8.15 13.29 -3.11
C ALA A 221 -9.45 13.80 -3.74
N LEU A 222 -10.59 13.26 -3.26
CA LEU A 222 -11.93 13.60 -3.75
C LEU A 222 -12.19 13.32 -5.24
N GLN A 223 -11.34 12.52 -5.91
CA GLN A 223 -11.53 12.06 -7.28
C GLN A 223 -11.62 10.53 -7.34
N GLN A 224 -12.77 10.00 -7.77
CA GLN A 224 -13.01 8.55 -7.87
C GLN A 224 -13.52 8.14 -9.27
N PRO A 225 -12.80 8.46 -10.36
CA PRO A 225 -13.25 8.16 -11.73
C PRO A 225 -13.39 6.65 -12.02
N TRP A 226 -12.80 5.82 -11.17
CA TRP A 226 -12.79 4.35 -11.23
C TRP A 226 -13.95 3.69 -10.46
N ALA A 227 -14.79 4.46 -9.75
CA ALA A 227 -15.85 3.90 -8.90
C ALA A 227 -16.93 3.16 -9.71
N ASP A 228 -17.36 3.73 -10.83
CA ASP A 228 -18.32 3.10 -11.74
C ASP A 228 -17.78 1.79 -12.32
N GLU A 229 -16.49 1.75 -12.65
CA GLU A 229 -15.82 0.54 -13.16
C GLU A 229 -15.84 -0.58 -12.13
N ILE A 230 -15.53 -0.29 -10.87
CA ILE A 230 -15.59 -1.27 -9.78
C ILE A 230 -17.04 -1.76 -9.58
N ARG A 231 -18.01 -0.84 -9.53
CA ARG A 231 -19.44 -1.19 -9.35
C ARG A 231 -19.99 -2.06 -10.48
N ALA A 232 -19.49 -1.92 -11.69
CA ALA A 232 -19.92 -2.68 -12.87
C ALA A 232 -19.15 -3.99 -13.08
N SER A 233 -18.15 -4.29 -12.24
CA SER A 233 -17.28 -5.45 -12.39
C SER A 233 -17.78 -6.71 -11.66
N ASP A 234 -16.97 -7.77 -11.71
CA ASP A 234 -17.15 -9.00 -10.94
C ASP A 234 -16.43 -8.98 -9.57
N LEU A 235 -15.82 -7.86 -9.19
CA LEU A 235 -15.23 -7.69 -7.86
C LEU A 235 -16.33 -7.79 -6.78
N PRO A 236 -15.99 -8.22 -5.55
CA PRO A 236 -16.95 -8.35 -4.47
C PRO A 236 -17.72 -7.04 -4.21
N ALA A 237 -19.04 -7.06 -4.43
CA ALA A 237 -19.88 -5.89 -4.21
C ALA A 237 -20.06 -5.51 -2.73
N LYS A 238 -19.82 -6.49 -1.83
CA LYS A 238 -20.01 -6.37 -0.39
C LYS A 238 -18.79 -6.88 0.37
N VAL A 239 -18.44 -6.24 1.48
CA VAL A 239 -17.26 -6.64 2.28
C VAL A 239 -17.43 -8.00 2.98
N GLY A 240 -18.67 -8.47 3.16
CA GLY A 240 -18.95 -9.81 3.70
C GLY A 240 -18.87 -10.94 2.67
N GLY A 241 -18.69 -10.63 1.38
CA GLY A 241 -18.61 -11.57 0.26
C GLY A 241 -17.21 -12.15 0.02
#